data_AF-A0ABD6IRR0-F1
#
_entry.id   AF-A0ABD6IRR0-F1
#
_cell.length_a   1.000
_cell.length_b   1.000
_cell.length_c   1.000
_cell.angle_alpha   90.00
_cell.angle_beta   90.00
_cell.angle_gamma   90.00
#
_symmetry.space_group_name_H-M   'P 1'
#
loop_
_entity.id
_entity.type
_entity.pdbx_description
1 polymer ?
#
loop_
_entity_poly.entity_id
_entity_poly.type
_entity_poly.pdbx_seq_one_letter_code
_entity_poly.pdbx_strand_id
1 'polypeptide(L)' 'MHPGHADAPTPCPRSQWDSDRGYDAALRAFGTSLAGAGRIRAAGVSSFRPGRLSRLLEDAAPAPAAGRIELHPGLRRAG' A
#
# COMPACT_ATOMS: atom_id res chain seq x y z
N MET A 1 18.33 -27.97 30.03
CA MET A 1 18.98 -27.01 29.10
C MET A 1 18.18 -26.98 27.81
N HIS A 2 17.17 -26.12 27.71
CA HIS A 2 16.39 -25.92 26.47
C HIS A 2 16.96 -24.68 25.77
N PRO A 3 17.32 -24.72 24.47
CA PRO A 3 17.89 -23.57 23.79
C PRO A 3 16.84 -22.46 23.66
N GLY A 4 17.26 -21.23 23.97
CA GLY A 4 16.44 -20.04 23.96
C GLY A 4 15.84 -19.76 22.58
N HIS A 5 14.52 -19.57 22.56
CA HIS A 5 13.80 -18.94 21.47
C HIS A 5 14.38 -17.52 21.33
N ALA A 6 15.10 -17.26 20.24
CA ALA A 6 15.44 -15.89 19.87
C ALA A 6 14.14 -15.09 19.73
N ASP A 7 14.10 -13.89 20.33
CA ASP A 7 13.01 -12.93 20.20
C ASP A 7 12.71 -12.70 18.71
N ALA A 8 11.64 -13.32 18.21
CA ALA A 8 11.09 -12.94 16.93
C ALA A 8 10.70 -11.45 17.03
N PRO A 9 11.06 -10.61 16.06
CA PRO A 9 10.66 -9.20 16.10
C PRO A 9 9.15 -9.17 16.28
N THR A 10 8.69 -8.38 17.27
CA THR A 10 7.26 -8.20 17.50
C THR A 10 6.60 -7.93 16.14
N PRO A 11 5.66 -8.76 15.67
CA PRO A 11 5.03 -8.52 14.39
C PRO A 11 4.43 -7.12 14.45
N CYS A 12 4.66 -6.32 13.40
CA CYS A 12 4.14 -4.96 13.33
C CYS A 12 2.66 -4.99 13.73
N PRO A 13 2.27 -4.33 14.84
CA PRO A 13 0.92 -4.46 15.36
C PRO A 13 -0.09 -4.17 14.25
N ARG A 14 -1.13 -5.01 14.15
CA ARG A 14 -2.11 -4.93 13.06
C ARG A 14 -2.75 -3.56 12.93
N SER A 15 -2.85 -2.82 14.03
CA SER A 15 -3.30 -1.42 14.06
C SER A 15 -2.45 -0.47 13.20
N GLN A 16 -1.17 -0.76 13.02
CA GLN A 16 -0.29 0.01 12.13
C GLN A 16 -0.56 -0.31 10.66
N TRP A 17 -0.84 -1.58 10.33
CA TRP A 17 -1.20 -2.02 8.98
C TRP A 17 -2.54 -1.43 8.52
N ASP A 18 -3.50 -1.33 9.43
CA ASP A 18 -4.84 -0.83 9.13
C ASP A 18 -4.96 0.71 9.19
N SER A 19 -3.88 1.42 9.51
CA SER A 19 -3.91 2.89 9.61
C SER A 19 -4.06 3.60 8.25
N ASP A 20 -4.74 4.75 8.24
CA ASP A 20 -4.90 5.60 7.04
C ASP A 20 -3.72 6.59 6.88
N ARG A 21 -2.49 6.11 7.06
CA ARG A 21 -1.28 6.95 7.05
C ARG A 21 -0.17 6.36 6.18
N GLY A 22 0.65 7.25 5.61
CA GLY A 22 1.95 6.93 5.00
C GLY A 22 1.89 6.38 3.57
N TYR A 23 0.73 5.92 3.10
CA TYR A 23 0.60 5.40 1.73
C TYR A 23 0.72 6.49 0.64
N ASP A 24 0.32 7.71 0.95
CA ASP A 24 0.46 8.91 0.13
C ASP A 24 1.94 9.30 -0.04
N ALA A 25 2.68 9.35 1.07
CA ALA A 25 4.11 9.60 1.07
C ALA A 25 4.88 8.50 0.32
N ALA A 26 4.50 7.23 0.50
CA ALA A 26 5.10 6.11 -0.22
C ALA A 26 4.82 6.19 -1.72
N LEU A 27 3.57 6.45 -2.12
CA LEU A 27 3.20 6.61 -3.53
C LEU A 27 4.00 7.75 -4.17
N ARG A 28 4.10 8.90 -3.49
CA ARG A 28 4.90 10.04 -3.95
C ARG A 28 6.36 9.66 -4.12
N ALA A 29 6.99 9.07 -3.10
CA ALA A 29 8.40 8.70 -3.15
C ALA A 29 8.71 7.75 -4.33
N PHE A 30 7.87 6.74 -4.57
CA PHE A 30 8.06 5.84 -5.70
C PHE A 30 7.79 6.54 -7.04
N GLY A 31 6.67 7.27 -7.13
CA GLY A 31 6.25 7.97 -8.34
C GLY A 31 7.16 9.12 -8.75
N THR A 32 7.89 9.74 -7.82
CA THR A 32 8.85 10.81 -8.12
C THR A 32 10.29 10.28 -8.19
N SER A 33 10.78 9.63 -7.14
CA SER A 33 12.20 9.33 -7.00
C SER A 33 12.60 8.11 -7.81
N LEU A 34 11.86 7.01 -7.72
CA LEU A 34 12.20 5.80 -8.47
C LEU A 34 11.89 5.96 -9.97
N ALA A 35 10.79 6.63 -10.30
CA ALA A 35 10.46 6.95 -11.68
C ALA A 35 11.49 7.93 -12.29
N GLY A 36 11.86 8.99 -11.55
CA GLY A 36 12.88 9.96 -11.98
C GLY A 36 14.26 9.33 -12.15
N ALA A 37 14.59 8.31 -11.35
CA ALA A 37 15.81 7.52 -11.52
C ALA A 37 15.72 6.44 -12.61
N GLY A 38 14.61 6.36 -13.36
CA GLY A 38 14.40 5.36 -14.42
C GLY A 38 14.29 3.92 -13.91
N ARG A 39 14.06 3.70 -12.61
CA ARG A 39 14.01 2.37 -11.99
C ARG A 39 12.65 1.70 -12.12
N ILE A 40 11.58 2.49 -12.23
CA ILE A 40 10.22 2.02 -12.47
C ILE A 40 9.57 2.90 -13.52
N ARG A 41 8.58 2.35 -14.24
CA ARG A 41 7.76 3.15 -15.18
C ARG A 41 6.61 3.86 -14.47
N ALA A 42 6.06 3.25 -13.43
CA ALA A 42 4.91 3.77 -12.70
C ALA A 42 4.79 3.11 -11.32
N ALA A 43 4.06 3.77 -10.43
CA ALA A 43 3.66 3.25 -9.12
C ALA A 43 2.13 3.20 -9.02
N GLY A 44 1.60 2.22 -8.29
CA GLY A 44 0.17 2.02 -8.08
C GLY A 44 -0.12 1.45 -6.70
N VAL A 45 -1.38 1.08 -6.45
CA VAL A 45 -1.85 0.57 -5.17
C VAL A 45 -2.52 -0.80 -5.31
N SER A 46 -2.57 -1.56 -4.22
CA SER A 46 -3.26 -2.85 -4.16
C SER A 46 -4.06 -2.96 -2.87
N SER A 47 -5.26 -3.54 -2.96
CA SER A 47 -6.14 -3.81 -1.82
C SER A 47 -6.63 -2.55 -1.08
N PHE A 48 -6.72 -1.42 -1.78
CA PHE A 48 -7.24 -0.17 -1.22
C PHE A 48 -8.78 -0.22 -1.14
N ARG A 49 -9.32 0.27 -0.02
CA ARG A 49 -10.76 0.55 0.13
C ARG A 49 -11.11 1.84 -0.64
N PRO A 50 -12.37 2.02 -1.10
CA PRO A 50 -12.79 3.20 -1.86
C PRO A 50 -12.37 4.53 -1.22
N GLY A 51 -12.59 4.72 0.08
CA GLY A 51 -12.21 5.96 0.78
C GLY A 51 -10.71 6.28 0.76
N ARG A 52 -9.82 5.28 0.83
CA ARG A 52 -8.37 5.52 0.68
C ARG A 52 -7.99 5.87 -0.75
N LEU A 53 -8.65 5.24 -1.72
CA LEU A 53 -8.40 5.50 -3.13
C LEU A 53 -8.86 6.92 -3.50
N SER A 54 -10.06 7.34 -3.08
CA SER A 54 -10.56 8.71 -3.28
C SER A 54 -9.58 9.75 -2.76
N ARG A 55 -9.08 9.57 -1.53
CA ARG A 55 -8.09 10.48 -0.95
C ARG A 55 -6.80 10.57 -1.76
N LEU A 56 -6.30 9.44 -2.30
CA LEU A 56 -5.13 9.47 -3.18
C LEU A 56 -5.40 10.18 -4.50
N LEU A 57 -6.60 10.01 -5.07
CA LEU A 57 -6.97 10.66 -6.33
C LEU A 57 -7.17 12.17 -6.17
N GLU A 58 -7.55 12.63 -4.97
CA GLU A 58 -7.71 14.04 -4.63
C GLU A 58 -6.39 14.71 -4.25
N ASP A 59 -5.59 14.08 -3.38
CA ASP A 59 -4.48 14.75 -2.70
C ASP A 59 -3.08 14.35 -3.21
N ALA A 60 -2.93 13.20 -3.87
CA ALA A 60 -1.60 12.67 -4.18
C ALA A 60 -1.10 13.08 -5.57
N ALA A 61 0.14 13.56 -5.61
CA ALA A 61 0.87 13.82 -6.85
C ALA A 61 2.22 13.05 -6.82
N PRO A 62 2.47 12.14 -7.79
CA PRO A 62 1.57 11.71 -8.87
C PRO A 62 0.42 10.79 -8.40
N ALA A 63 -0.68 10.79 -9.15
CA ALA A 63 -1.79 9.85 -8.95
C ALA A 63 -1.35 8.40 -9.17
N PRO A 64 -1.98 7.41 -8.50
CA PRO A 64 -1.63 6.01 -8.68
C PRO A 64 -1.98 5.53 -10.09
N ALA A 65 -1.04 4.90 -10.78
CA ALA A 65 -1.23 4.46 -12.17
C ALA A 65 -2.17 3.26 -12.33
N ALA A 66 -2.32 2.44 -11.28
CA ALA A 66 -3.22 1.31 -11.25
C ALA A 66 -3.69 1.00 -9.83
N GLY A 67 -4.91 0.48 -9.72
CA GLY A 67 -5.48 -0.06 -8.48
C GLY A 67 -5.80 -1.54 -8.64
N ARG A 68 -5.06 -2.41 -7.95
CA ARG A 68 -5.31 -3.85 -7.95
C ARG A 68 -6.27 -4.24 -6.84
N ILE A 69 -7.27 -5.03 -7.18
CA ILE A 69 -8.25 -5.60 -6.26
C ILE A 69 -8.27 -7.11 -6.40
N GLU A 70 -8.67 -7.79 -5.32
CA GLU A 70 -9.11 -9.17 -5.42
C GLU A 70 -10.50 -9.18 -6.07
N LEU A 71 -10.62 -9.94 -7.16
CA LEU A 71 -11.83 -10.07 -7.95
C LEU A 71 -11.97 -11.52 -8.42
N HIS A 72 -13.03 -12.19 -7.99
CA HIS A 72 -13.43 -13.52 -8.47
C HIS A 72 -14.94 -13.70 -8.23
N PRO A 73 -15.60 -14.69 -8.87
CA PRO A 73 -17.06 -14.86 -8.77
C PRO A 73 -17.61 -14.99 -7.34
N GLY A 74 -16.81 -15.53 -6.41
CA GLY A 74 -17.15 -15.70 -4.99
C GLY A 74 -16.92 -14.46 -4.12
N LEU A 75 -16.31 -13.39 -4.65
CA LEU A 75 -16.07 -12.14 -3.94
C LEU A 75 -16.37 -10.96 -4.88
N ARG A 76 -17.64 -10.54 -4.88
CA ARG A 76 -18.06 -9.32 -5.56
C ARG A 76 -17.79 -8.12 -4.66
N ARG A 77 -17.06 -7.13 -5.18
CA ARG A 77 -16.93 -5.82 -4.54
C ARG A 77 -18.28 -5.11 -4.65
N ALA A 78 -18.76 -4.51 -3.55
CA ALA A 78 -19.89 -3.60 -3.60
C ALA A 78 -19.48 -2.37 -4.41
N GLY A 79 -20.35 -1.97 -5.36
CA GLY A 79 -20.20 -0.75 -6.15
C GLY A 79 -20.62 0.48 -5.36
#